data_AF-T1A7G3-F1
#
_entry.id   AF-T1A7G3-F1
#
_cell.length_a   1.000
_cell.length_b   1.000
_cell.length_c   1.000
_cell.angle_alpha   90.00
_cell.angle_beta   90.00
_cell.angle_gamma   90.00
#
_symmetry.space_group_name_H-M   'P 1'
#
loop_
_entity.id
_entity.type
_entity.pdbx_description
1 polymer ?
#
loop_
_entity_poly.entity_id
_entity_poly.type
_entity_poly.pdbx_seq_one_letter_code
_entity_poly.pdbx_strand_id
1 'polypeptide(L)'
;LPRAEQVACIEQALKAALDDVQSLDDDRILRLFLGVVRATLRTGYFQRQEGLVREYINYKFDCARVPELPKPRPYREIFVYSPRVEGIHLRFGPVARGGLRWSDRREDFRTEVLGLVKAQMVKNTVIVPVGSKGGFFVKRPPVGGDREAQLAEG
;
A
#
# COMPACT_ATOMS: atom_id res chain seq x y z
N LEU A 1 29.28 -1.40 9.54
CA LEU A 1 28.63 -0.07 9.48
C LEU A 1 27.27 -0.14 10.19
N PRO A 2 26.94 0.80 11.08
CA PRO A 2 25.58 1.03 11.56
C PRO A 2 24.57 1.12 10.40
N ARG A 3 23.31 0.73 10.64
CA ARG A 3 22.26 0.71 9.61
C ARG A 3 22.11 2.05 8.89
N ALA A 4 22.18 3.17 9.61
CA ALA A 4 22.02 4.51 9.04
C ALA A 4 23.12 4.83 8.01
N GLU A 5 24.36 4.44 8.29
CA GLU A 5 25.50 4.62 7.38
C GLU A 5 25.39 3.73 6.15
N GLN A 6 24.99 2.46 6.32
CA GLN A 6 24.74 1.55 5.19
C GLN A 6 23.68 2.13 4.25
N VAL A 7 22.59 2.65 4.80
CA VAL A 7 21.50 3.28 4.03
C VAL A 7 22.01 4.52 3.30
N ALA A 8 22.79 5.38 3.95
CA ALA A 8 23.34 6.59 3.32
C ALA A 8 24.29 6.25 2.15
N CYS A 9 25.15 5.23 2.33
CA CYS A 9 26.04 4.76 1.27
C CYS A 9 25.28 4.21 0.06
N ILE A 10 24.26 3.38 0.29
CA ILE A 10 23.39 2.86 -0.78
C ILE A 10 22.65 3.99 -1.49
N GLU A 11 22.16 5.00 -0.76
CA GLU A 11 21.49 6.16 -1.35
C GLU A 11 22.42 6.99 -2.22
N GLN A 12 23.67 7.17 -1.81
CA GLN A 12 24.67 7.86 -2.63
C GLN A 12 24.98 7.08 -3.91
N ALA A 13 25.18 5.76 -3.80
CA ALA A 13 25.41 4.91 -4.95
C ALA A 13 24.21 4.93 -5.92
N LEU A 14 22.98 4.86 -5.40
CA LEU A 14 21.77 4.95 -6.22
C LEU A 14 21.65 6.31 -6.91
N LYS A 15 21.93 7.41 -6.22
CA LYS A 15 21.89 8.75 -6.85
C LYS A 15 22.90 8.87 -7.99
N ALA A 16 24.13 8.43 -7.77
CA ALA A 16 25.15 8.44 -8.82
C ALA A 16 24.71 7.59 -10.03
N ALA A 17 24.14 6.41 -9.81
CA ALA A 17 23.64 5.58 -10.90
C ALA A 17 22.44 6.21 -11.64
N LEU A 18 21.62 7.03 -10.96
CA LEU A 18 20.51 7.75 -11.59
C LEU A 18 20.99 8.91 -12.46
N ASP A 19 22.15 9.50 -12.17
CA ASP A 19 22.70 10.61 -12.97
C ASP A 19 23.15 10.16 -14.38
N ASP A 20 23.36 8.85 -14.58
CA ASP A 20 23.67 8.26 -15.89
C ASP A 20 22.41 7.90 -16.73
N VAL A 21 21.21 8.05 -16.18
CA VAL A 21 19.96 7.72 -16.87
C VAL A 21 19.67 8.75 -17.97
N GLN A 22 19.69 8.29 -19.23
CA GLN A 22 19.59 9.18 -20.39
C GLN A 22 18.19 9.78 -20.60
N SER A 23 17.15 9.03 -20.23
CA SER A 23 15.76 9.42 -20.38
C SER A 23 15.29 10.18 -19.13
N LEU A 24 14.86 11.43 -19.31
CA LEU A 24 14.29 12.23 -18.21
C LEU A 24 13.05 11.58 -17.59
N ASP A 25 12.23 10.90 -18.40
CA ASP A 25 11.05 10.21 -17.90
C ASP A 25 11.44 8.99 -17.05
N ASP A 26 12.45 8.23 -17.46
CA ASP A 26 12.94 7.09 -16.69
C ASP A 26 13.59 7.55 -15.39
N ASP A 27 14.41 8.60 -15.43
CA ASP A 27 15.00 9.20 -14.22
C ASP A 27 13.90 9.63 -13.24
N ARG A 28 12.88 10.33 -13.73
CA ARG A 28 11.73 10.75 -12.92
C ARG A 28 11.05 9.54 -12.28
N ILE A 29 10.73 8.50 -13.07
CA ILE A 29 10.07 7.28 -12.58
C ILE A 29 10.91 6.59 -11.50
N LEU A 30 12.21 6.43 -11.72
CA LEU A 30 13.11 5.77 -10.77
C LEU A 30 13.26 6.57 -9.47
N ARG A 31 13.33 7.90 -9.55
CA ARG A 31 13.33 8.77 -8.37
C ARG A 31 12.02 8.69 -7.59
N LEU A 32 10.87 8.57 -8.27
CA LEU A 32 9.59 8.32 -7.62
C LEU A 32 9.58 6.96 -6.90
N PHE A 33 10.10 5.89 -7.52
CA PHE A 33 10.25 4.59 -6.86
C PHE A 33 11.12 4.66 -5.61
N LEU A 34 12.27 5.34 -5.68
CA LEU A 34 13.13 5.56 -4.52
C LEU A 34 12.37 6.31 -3.41
N GLY A 35 11.59 7.33 -3.77
CA GLY A 35 10.72 8.06 -2.84
C GLY A 35 9.71 7.13 -2.12
N VAL A 36 9.07 6.22 -2.85
CA VAL A 36 8.15 5.22 -2.28
C VAL A 36 8.88 4.25 -1.34
N VAL A 37 10.05 3.76 -1.73
CA VAL A 37 10.89 2.90 -0.86
C VAL A 37 11.23 3.63 0.43
N ARG A 38 11.62 4.90 0.36
CA ARG A 38 11.94 5.73 1.53
C ARG A 38 10.72 6.07 2.40
N ALA A 39 9.54 6.12 1.81
CA ALA A 39 8.28 6.28 2.52
C ALA A 39 7.80 4.99 3.20
N THR A 40 8.42 3.83 2.92
CA THR A 40 8.06 2.55 3.52
C THR A 40 8.55 2.45 4.96
N LEU A 41 7.62 2.28 5.90
CA LEU A 41 7.89 2.15 7.33
C LEU A 41 8.15 0.71 7.76
N ARG A 42 7.41 -0.24 7.17
CA ARG A 42 7.50 -1.68 7.46
C ARG A 42 7.18 -2.48 6.22
N THR A 43 7.76 -3.67 6.14
CA THR A 43 7.42 -4.68 5.14
C THR A 43 7.28 -6.04 5.80
N GLY A 44 6.34 -6.85 5.31
CA GLY A 44 6.21 -8.25 5.68
C GLY A 44 7.13 -9.19 4.90
N TYR A 45 7.87 -8.70 3.91
CA TYR A 45 8.67 -9.53 2.98
C TYR A 45 9.60 -10.54 3.67
N PHE A 46 10.24 -10.14 4.77
CA PHE A 46 11.20 -10.98 5.49
C PHE A 46 10.54 -11.95 6.48
N GLN A 47 9.21 -11.89 6.64
CA GLN A 47 8.48 -12.80 7.52
C GLN A 47 8.31 -14.15 6.84
N ARG A 48 8.65 -15.21 7.56
CA ARG A 48 8.41 -16.59 7.14
C ARG A 48 7.20 -17.17 7.85
N GLN A 49 6.51 -18.09 7.19
CA GLN A 49 5.45 -18.91 7.77
C GLN A 49 5.90 -20.37 7.63
N GLU A 50 6.04 -21.07 8.77
CA GLU A 50 6.51 -22.47 8.78
C GLU A 50 7.84 -22.69 8.01
N GLY A 51 8.74 -21.70 8.08
CA GLY A 51 10.03 -21.72 7.38
C GLY A 51 9.99 -21.29 5.91
N LEU A 52 8.79 -21.22 5.31
CA LEU A 52 8.56 -20.82 3.93
C LEU A 52 8.35 -19.30 3.80
N VAL A 53 8.68 -18.76 2.63
CA VAL A 53 8.34 -17.39 2.26
C VAL A 53 6.84 -17.31 2.04
N ARG A 54 6.20 -16.24 2.53
CA ARG A 54 4.77 -16.03 2.31
C ARG A 54 4.48 -15.74 0.83
N GLU A 55 3.36 -16.23 0.32
CA GLU A 55 2.91 -15.98 -1.05
C GLU A 55 2.36 -14.56 -1.28
N TYR A 56 2.50 -13.68 -0.28
CA TYR A 56 2.11 -12.28 -0.35
C TYR A 56 3.16 -11.41 0.29
N ILE A 57 3.21 -10.16 -0.18
CA ILE A 57 4.03 -9.11 0.40
C ILE A 57 3.11 -8.00 0.86
N ASN A 58 3.44 -7.40 1.99
CA ASN A 58 2.78 -6.20 2.46
C ASN A 58 3.78 -5.10 2.76
N TYR A 59 3.35 -3.87 2.55
CA TYR A 59 4.10 -2.65 2.84
C TYR A 59 3.22 -1.69 3.63
N LYS A 60 3.81 -1.04 4.63
CA LYS A 60 3.18 0.06 5.35
C LYS A 60 3.86 1.37 4.97
N PHE A 61 3.15 2.25 4.30
CA PHE A 61 3.68 3.54 3.86
C PHE A 61 3.34 4.67 4.82
N ASP A 62 4.27 5.61 4.95
CA ASP A 62 4.00 6.97 5.39
C ASP A 62 3.54 7.81 4.20
N CYS A 63 2.23 7.91 4.00
CA CYS A 63 1.62 8.59 2.86
C CYS A 63 1.98 10.09 2.78
N ALA A 64 2.42 10.72 3.87
CA ALA A 64 2.91 12.10 3.81
C ALA A 64 4.25 12.22 3.07
N ARG A 65 5.02 11.13 3.02
CA ARG A 65 6.34 11.04 2.39
C ARG A 65 6.31 10.40 1.00
N VAL A 66 5.18 9.82 0.59
CA VAL A 66 5.03 9.24 -0.74
C VAL A 66 4.96 10.37 -1.77
N PRO A 67 5.85 10.39 -2.79
CA PRO A 67 5.86 11.45 -3.79
C PRO A 67 4.60 11.39 -4.66
N GLU A 68 4.15 12.55 -5.13
CA GLU A 68 3.00 12.71 -6.05
C GLU A 68 1.67 12.09 -5.57
N LEU A 69 1.56 11.68 -4.30
CA LEU A 69 0.32 11.08 -3.79
C LEU A 69 -0.83 12.10 -3.80
N PRO A 70 -1.97 11.82 -4.47
CA PRO A 70 -3.08 12.75 -4.56
C PRO A 70 -3.78 12.96 -3.21
N LYS A 71 -4.45 14.10 -3.08
CA LYS A 71 -5.27 14.41 -1.89
C LYS A 71 -6.64 13.68 -1.98
N PRO A 72 -7.26 13.35 -0.82
CA PRO A 72 -6.72 13.50 0.53
C PRO A 72 -5.72 12.38 0.87
N ARG A 73 -4.60 12.75 1.47
CA ARG A 73 -3.55 11.80 1.84
C ARG A 73 -3.92 11.09 3.14
N PRO A 74 -3.99 9.75 3.16
CA PRO A 74 -4.13 9.01 4.41
C PRO A 74 -2.96 9.34 5.36
N TYR A 75 -3.14 9.07 6.64
CA TYR A 75 -2.02 9.00 7.56
C TYR A 75 -1.13 7.80 7.20
N ARG A 76 -1.71 6.62 7.00
CA ARG A 76 -0.98 5.42 6.57
C ARG A 76 -1.77 4.65 5.54
N GLU A 77 -1.04 4.02 4.64
CA GLU A 77 -1.54 2.98 3.75
C GLU A 77 -0.82 1.68 4.08
N ILE A 78 -1.58 0.60 4.14
CA ILE A 78 -1.05 -0.76 4.11
C ILE A 78 -1.44 -1.32 2.76
N PHE A 79 -0.46 -1.63 1.93
CA PHE A 79 -0.65 -2.28 0.64
C PHE A 79 -0.29 -3.75 0.78
N VAL A 80 -1.10 -4.62 0.18
CA VAL A 80 -0.90 -6.07 0.14
C VAL A 80 -0.97 -6.52 -1.30
N TYR A 81 0.00 -7.31 -1.72
CA TYR A 81 0.04 -7.92 -3.05
C TYR A 81 0.31 -9.41 -2.93
N SER A 82 -0.52 -10.21 -3.59
CA SER A 82 -0.28 -11.63 -3.87
C SER A 82 -0.67 -11.97 -5.31
N PRO A 83 -0.32 -13.16 -5.84
CA PRO A 83 -0.79 -13.61 -7.14
C PRO A 83 -2.32 -13.77 -7.25
N ARG A 84 -3.02 -13.98 -6.13
CA ARG A 84 -4.48 -14.22 -6.08
C ARG A 84 -5.28 -12.98 -5.70
N VAL A 85 -4.75 -12.14 -4.80
CA VAL A 85 -5.45 -11.01 -4.19
C VAL A 85 -4.54 -9.78 -4.17
N GLU A 86 -5.14 -8.60 -4.33
CA GLU A 86 -4.51 -7.34 -3.98
C GLU A 86 -5.39 -6.59 -3.00
N GLY A 87 -4.80 -5.79 -2.13
CA GLY A 87 -5.60 -4.93 -1.29
C GLY A 87 -4.85 -3.77 -0.67
N ILE A 88 -5.66 -2.88 -0.13
CA ILE A 88 -5.20 -1.71 0.59
C ILE A 88 -5.97 -1.54 1.88
N HIS A 89 -5.35 -0.88 2.84
CA HIS A 89 -6.02 -0.33 4.00
C HIS A 89 -5.54 1.09 4.26
N LEU A 90 -6.46 2.04 4.15
CA LEU A 90 -6.22 3.46 4.33
C LEU A 90 -6.66 3.89 5.73
N ARG A 91 -5.79 4.59 6.43
CA ARG A 91 -6.03 5.10 7.78
C ARG A 91 -5.72 6.59 7.83
N PHE A 92 -6.62 7.42 8.37
CA PHE A 92 -6.47 8.89 8.35
C PHE A 92 -5.94 9.51 9.65
N GLY A 93 -5.58 8.71 10.66
CA GLY A 93 -4.82 9.18 11.80
C GLY A 93 -4.28 8.05 12.67
N PRO A 94 -3.63 8.38 13.80
CA PRO A 94 -2.97 7.38 14.64
C PRO A 94 -3.97 6.38 15.25
N VAL A 95 -5.15 6.88 15.63
CA VAL A 95 -6.30 6.11 16.12
C VAL A 95 -7.46 6.31 15.14
N ALA A 96 -7.93 5.22 14.52
CA ALA A 96 -9.01 5.27 13.54
C ALA A 96 -9.79 3.95 13.55
N ARG A 97 -11.05 3.99 13.12
CA ARG A 97 -11.91 2.80 13.00
C ARG A 97 -12.45 2.63 11.59
N GLY A 98 -12.59 1.39 11.16
CA GLY A 98 -12.96 1.03 9.80
C GLY A 98 -13.06 -0.47 9.62
N GLY A 99 -13.84 -0.90 8.62
CA GLY A 99 -13.92 -2.30 8.21
C GLY A 99 -13.19 -2.56 6.89
N LEU A 100 -13.11 -3.83 6.53
CA LEU A 100 -12.62 -4.30 5.23
C LEU A 100 -13.79 -4.55 4.28
N ARG A 101 -13.52 -4.58 2.97
CA ARG A 101 -14.52 -4.88 1.94
C ARG A 101 -13.88 -5.65 0.78
N TRP A 102 -14.63 -6.55 0.17
CA TRP A 102 -14.28 -7.13 -1.12
C TRP A 102 -14.86 -6.26 -2.23
N SER A 103 -14.02 -5.89 -3.19
CA SER A 103 -14.34 -5.09 -4.36
C SER A 103 -14.29 -5.96 -5.60
N ASP A 104 -15.29 -5.78 -6.46
CA ASP A 104 -15.35 -6.28 -7.83
C ASP A 104 -14.70 -5.31 -8.83
N ARG A 105 -14.29 -4.12 -8.37
CA ARG A 105 -13.77 -3.02 -9.19
C ARG A 105 -12.25 -3.02 -9.30
N ARG A 106 -11.68 -4.05 -9.93
CA ARG A 106 -10.22 -4.22 -10.06
C ARG A 106 -9.47 -2.95 -10.48
N GLU A 107 -9.97 -2.22 -11.46
CA GLU A 107 -9.25 -1.08 -12.06
C GLU A 107 -9.23 0.18 -11.18
N ASP A 108 -10.22 0.36 -10.31
CA ASP A 108 -10.35 1.58 -9.50
C ASP A 108 -10.67 1.33 -8.02
N PHE A 109 -10.44 0.12 -7.50
CA PHE A 109 -10.71 -0.26 -6.10
C PHE A 109 -10.05 0.69 -5.09
N ARG A 110 -8.88 1.27 -5.42
CA ARG A 110 -8.20 2.24 -4.56
C ARG A 110 -9.03 3.52 -4.39
N THR A 111 -9.61 4.01 -5.48
CA THR A 111 -10.51 5.17 -5.49
C THR A 111 -11.82 4.85 -4.78
N GLU A 112 -12.36 3.66 -4.99
CA GLU A 112 -13.55 3.17 -4.26
C GLU A 112 -13.30 3.17 -2.75
N VAL A 113 -12.22 2.54 -2.28
CA VAL A 113 -11.86 2.48 -0.86
C VAL A 113 -11.65 3.88 -0.28
N LEU A 114 -10.98 4.78 -1.02
CA LEU A 114 -10.82 6.17 -0.61
C LEU A 114 -12.17 6.89 -0.44
N GLY A 115 -13.13 6.66 -1.34
CA GLY A 115 -14.50 7.15 -1.22
C GLY A 115 -15.23 6.58 0.01
N LEU A 116 -15.07 5.29 0.28
CA LEU A 116 -15.65 4.62 1.44
C LEU A 116 -15.09 5.15 2.77
N VAL A 117 -13.80 5.50 2.83
CA VAL A 117 -13.24 6.13 4.03
C VAL A 117 -13.92 7.46 4.31
N LYS A 118 -14.14 8.30 3.29
CA LYS A 118 -14.79 9.62 3.47
C LYS A 118 -16.18 9.47 4.11
N ALA A 119 -16.98 8.51 3.64
CA ALA A 119 -18.27 8.21 4.24
C ALA A 119 -18.14 7.68 5.69
N GLN A 120 -17.10 6.88 5.96
CA GLN A 120 -16.84 6.35 7.31
C GLN A 120 -16.42 7.45 8.28
N MET A 121 -15.69 8.47 7.83
CA MET A 121 -15.27 9.60 8.67
C MET A 121 -16.47 10.33 9.27
N VAL A 122 -17.50 10.60 8.46
CA VAL A 122 -18.75 11.27 8.91
C VAL A 122 -19.49 10.42 9.95
N LYS A 123 -19.57 9.10 9.75
CA LYS A 123 -20.27 8.19 10.67
C LYS A 123 -19.56 8.04 12.01
N ASN A 124 -18.23 8.08 12.00
CA ASN A 124 -17.42 7.80 13.17
C ASN A 124 -17.13 9.03 14.04
N THR A 125 -17.41 10.26 13.58
CA THR A 125 -16.98 11.51 14.23
C THR A 125 -17.34 11.59 15.72
N VAL A 126 -18.47 10.99 16.13
CA VAL A 126 -18.92 10.99 17.53
C VAL A 126 -18.08 10.07 18.43
N ILE A 127 -17.38 9.08 17.87
CA ILE A 127 -16.66 8.02 18.61
C ILE A 127 -15.13 8.14 18.45
N VAL A 128 -14.67 8.40 17.24
CA VAL A 128 -13.23 8.51 16.91
C VAL A 128 -13.06 9.62 15.87
N PRO A 129 -12.03 10.48 16.01
CA PRO A 129 -11.93 11.71 15.23
C PRO A 129 -11.69 11.46 13.74
N VAL A 130 -11.21 10.27 13.36
CA VAL A 130 -10.86 9.94 11.97
C VAL A 130 -11.22 8.49 11.62
N GLY A 131 -11.38 8.26 10.31
CA GLY A 131 -11.78 6.98 9.74
C GLY A 131 -10.63 6.14 9.18
N SER A 132 -10.94 4.87 8.96
CA SER A 132 -10.15 3.97 8.12
C SER A 132 -11.06 3.10 7.27
N LYS A 133 -10.51 2.49 6.23
CA LYS A 133 -11.19 1.50 5.41
C LYS A 133 -10.14 0.67 4.69
N GLY A 134 -10.38 -0.63 4.60
CA GLY A 134 -9.65 -1.48 3.68
C GLY A 134 -10.54 -2.03 2.58
N GLY A 135 -9.90 -2.41 1.49
CA GLY A 135 -10.52 -3.12 0.39
C GLY A 135 -9.54 -4.06 -0.29
N PHE A 136 -10.07 -5.16 -0.80
CA PHE A 136 -9.33 -6.17 -1.56
C PHE A 136 -10.11 -6.53 -2.81
N PHE A 137 -9.42 -7.03 -3.83
CA PHE A 137 -10.05 -7.65 -4.99
C PHE A 137 -9.31 -8.93 -5.38
N VAL A 138 -10.04 -9.88 -5.98
CA VAL A 138 -9.48 -11.13 -6.50
C VAL A 138 -8.96 -10.89 -7.93
N LYS A 139 -7.70 -11.25 -8.20
CA LYS A 139 -7.08 -11.10 -9.52
C LYS A 139 -7.55 -12.13 -10.53
N ARG A 140 -7.90 -13.33 -10.03
CA ARG A 140 -8.36 -14.50 -10.80
C ARG A 140 -9.66 -15.03 -10.19
N PRO A 141 -10.79 -14.32 -10.35
CA PRO A 141 -12.04 -14.74 -9.74
C PRO A 141 -12.46 -16.12 -10.28
N PRO A 142 -12.98 -17.01 -9.42
CA PRO A 142 -13.51 -18.31 -9.86
C PRO A 142 -14.67 -18.11 -10.85
N VAL A 143 -14.64 -18.85 -11.96
CA VAL A 143 -15.65 -18.76 -13.02
C VAL A 143 -17.01 -19.20 -12.46
N GLY A 144 -17.99 -18.30 -12.46
CA GLY A 144 -19.31 -18.57 -11.87
C GLY A 144 -19.30 -18.70 -10.35
N GLY A 145 -18.19 -18.39 -9.68
CA GLY A 145 -18.08 -18.43 -8.23
C GLY A 145 -18.88 -17.30 -7.58
N ASP A 146 -19.64 -17.66 -6.55
CA ASP A 146 -20.37 -16.71 -5.73
C ASP A 146 -19.42 -15.91 -4.81
N ARG A 147 -20.01 -15.10 -3.94
CA ARG A 147 -19.25 -14.29 -2.99
C ARG A 147 -18.38 -15.16 -2.07
N GLU A 148 -18.85 -16.33 -1.65
CA GLU A 148 -18.08 -17.22 -0.77
C GLU A 148 -16.85 -17.78 -1.50
N ALA A 149 -17.02 -18.18 -2.77
CA ALA A 149 -15.92 -18.61 -3.61
C ALA A 149 -14.85 -17.53 -3.78
N GLN A 150 -15.25 -16.24 -3.84
CA GLN A 150 -14.29 -15.13 -3.86
C GLN A 150 -13.59 -14.92 -2.51
N LEU A 151 -14.28 -15.12 -1.39
CA LEU A 151 -13.69 -15.01 -0.05
C LEU A 151 -12.65 -16.10 0.21
N ALA A 152 -12.84 -17.29 -0.36
CA ALA A 152 -11.93 -18.43 -0.22
C ALA A 152 -10.57 -18.22 -0.92
N GLU A 153 -10.44 -17.19 -1.75
CA GLU A 153 -9.22 -16.89 -2.52
C GLU A 153 -8.12 -16.20 -1.69
N GLY A 154 -8.42 -15.74 -0.47
CA GLY A 154 -7.41 -15.14 0.43
C GLY A 154 -7.96 -14.53 1.71
#